data_AF-A0A2G4REL3-F1
#
_entry.id   AF-A0A2G4REL3-F1
#
_cell.length_a   1.000
_cell.length_b   1.000
_cell.length_c   1.000
_cell.angle_alpha   90.00
_cell.angle_beta   90.00
_cell.angle_gamma   90.00
#
_symmetry.space_group_name_H-M   'P 1'
#
loop_
_entity.id
_entity.type
_entity.pdbx_description
1 polymer ?
#
loop_
_entity_poly.entity_id
_entity_poly.type
_entity_poly.pdbx_seq_one_letter_code
_entity_poly.pdbx_strand_id
1 'polypeptide(L)'
;MTPVIVMAAEHKPIKPVSGYVCMALDAPDSVMMNFDHPIPLQTEPRDGAPMIAPALGVLPVTTNVPETNGYVQSMNLAFKTGWVPAKYVKPYAKVHPGNTCTPYVMDDGKLGFIFGH
;
A
#
# COMPACT_ATOMS: atom_id res chain seq x y z
N MET A 1 0.82 -0.81 33.81
CA MET A 1 0.53 -0.18 32.51
C MET A 1 -0.54 -1.01 31.85
N THR A 2 -1.77 -0.49 31.85
CA THR A 2 -2.92 -1.12 31.18
C THR A 2 -2.77 -0.86 29.68
N PRO A 3 -2.81 -1.88 28.80
CA PRO A 3 -2.79 -1.61 27.38
C PRO A 3 -4.06 -0.84 27.02
N VAL A 4 -3.87 0.33 26.40
CA VAL A 4 -4.94 1.05 25.72
C VAL A 4 -5.31 0.20 24.50
N ILE A 5 -6.40 -0.54 24.59
CA ILE A 5 -7.04 -1.17 23.43
C ILE A 5 -7.68 -0.01 22.65
N VAL A 6 -6.98 0.48 21.64
CA VAL A 6 -7.58 1.33 20.61
C VAL A 6 -8.63 0.47 19.90
N MET A 7 -9.85 0.99 19.81
CA MET A 7 -11.00 0.28 19.26
C MET A 7 -10.83 0.01 17.75
N ALA A 8 -11.35 -1.15 17.33
CA ALA A 8 -11.71 -1.58 15.97
C ALA A 8 -10.57 -1.88 14.98
N ALA A 9 -9.88 -3.01 15.18
CA ALA A 9 -9.65 -3.88 14.02
C ALA A 9 -10.85 -4.82 13.94
N GLU A 10 -11.87 -4.45 13.14
CA GLU A 10 -13.08 -5.28 12.93
C GLU A 10 -12.72 -6.70 12.44
N HIS A 11 -11.50 -6.86 11.93
CA HIS A 11 -10.99 -8.07 11.30
C HIS A 11 -9.65 -8.49 11.90
N LYS A 12 -9.47 -9.79 12.09
CA LYS A 12 -8.25 -10.39 12.62
C LYS A 12 -7.28 -10.73 11.49
N PRO A 13 -5.96 -10.49 11.66
CA PRO A 13 -4.97 -10.94 10.69
C PRO A 13 -4.86 -12.47 10.71
N ILE A 14 -4.90 -13.10 9.54
CA ILE A 14 -4.80 -14.56 9.40
C ILE A 14 -3.39 -14.98 8.98
N LYS A 15 -2.82 -14.35 7.94
CA LYS A 15 -1.47 -14.68 7.46
C LYS A 15 -0.81 -13.51 6.71
N PRO A 16 0.53 -13.39 6.75
CA PRO A 16 1.24 -12.41 5.93
C PRO A 16 1.00 -12.61 4.44
N VAL A 17 1.06 -11.54 3.66
CA VAL A 17 1.06 -11.60 2.20
C VAL A 17 2.50 -11.83 1.73
N SER A 18 2.85 -13.09 1.46
CA SER A 18 4.20 -13.48 1.01
C SER A 18 4.60 -12.82 -0.31
N GLY A 19 5.88 -12.41 -0.42
CA GLY A 19 6.42 -11.77 -1.62
C GLY A 19 6.07 -10.29 -1.76
N TYR A 20 5.57 -9.66 -0.69
CA TYR A 20 5.25 -8.24 -0.65
C TYR A 20 5.87 -7.56 0.56
N VAL A 21 6.23 -6.29 0.39
CA VAL A 21 6.74 -5.41 1.44
C VAL A 21 5.87 -4.16 1.55
N CYS A 22 5.74 -3.59 2.75
CA CYS A 22 5.04 -2.32 2.91
C CYS A 22 5.87 -1.15 2.38
N MET A 23 5.24 -0.39 1.49
CA MET A 23 5.67 0.93 1.08
C MET A 23 4.66 1.96 1.61
N ALA A 24 5.03 3.22 1.58
CA ALA A 24 4.15 4.35 1.83
C ALA A 24 4.17 5.28 0.62
N LEU A 25 3.03 5.92 0.35
CA LEU A 25 2.99 7.05 -0.56
C LEU A 25 3.74 8.23 0.07
N ASP A 26 4.67 8.77 -0.69
CA ASP A 26 5.47 9.94 -0.34
C ASP A 26 5.47 10.89 -1.55
N ALA A 27 4.40 11.66 -1.66
CA ALA A 27 4.21 12.68 -2.67
C ALA A 27 3.94 14.03 -1.99
N PRO A 28 4.16 15.16 -2.68
CA PRO A 28 3.81 16.47 -2.15
C PRO A 28 2.33 16.54 -1.71
N ASP A 29 2.03 17.32 -0.68
CA ASP A 29 0.66 17.49 -0.18
C ASP A 29 -0.32 17.91 -1.27
N SER A 30 0.12 18.74 -2.23
CA SER A 30 -0.69 19.14 -3.38
C SER A 30 -1.13 17.98 -4.28
N VAL A 31 -0.38 16.88 -4.28
CA VAL A 31 -0.74 15.64 -5.00
C VAL A 31 -1.58 14.74 -4.10
N MET A 32 -1.18 14.56 -2.84
CA MET A 32 -1.88 13.69 -1.88
C MET A 32 -3.29 14.17 -1.53
N MET A 33 -3.52 15.49 -1.53
CA MET A 33 -4.80 16.13 -1.22
C MET A 33 -5.65 16.43 -2.46
N ASN A 34 -5.18 16.07 -3.66
CA ASN A 34 -5.95 16.23 -4.89
C ASN A 34 -6.83 14.98 -5.13
N PHE A 35 -8.04 15.01 -4.58
CA PHE A 35 -8.99 13.89 -4.70
C PHE A 35 -9.60 13.74 -6.10
N ASP A 36 -9.54 14.77 -6.94
CA ASP A 36 -9.99 14.71 -8.35
C ASP A 36 -8.95 14.01 -9.24
N HIS A 37 -7.67 14.07 -8.85
CA HIS A 37 -6.56 13.43 -9.55
C HIS A 37 -5.65 12.65 -8.58
N PRO A 38 -6.16 11.59 -7.94
CA PRO A 38 -5.39 10.81 -7.00
C PRO A 38 -4.25 10.07 -7.71
N ILE A 39 -3.21 9.70 -6.96
CA ILE A 39 -2.19 8.77 -7.46
C ILE A 39 -2.89 7.44 -7.79
N PRO A 40 -2.82 6.95 -9.03
CA PRO A 40 -3.61 5.81 -9.44
C PRO A 40 -2.88 4.48 -9.20
N LEU A 41 -3.66 3.43 -8.90
CA LEU A 41 -3.32 2.05 -9.19
C LEU A 41 -3.85 1.74 -10.60
N GLN A 42 -2.96 1.50 -11.56
CA GLN A 42 -3.30 1.37 -12.98
C GLN A 42 -3.23 -0.08 -13.47
N THR A 43 -3.88 -0.36 -14.61
CA THR A 43 -3.84 -1.69 -15.24
C THR A 43 -2.51 -2.02 -15.90
N GLU A 44 -1.73 -1.01 -16.30
CA GLU A 44 -0.46 -1.15 -17.02
C GLU A 44 0.58 -0.16 -16.47
N PRO A 45 1.89 -0.45 -16.57
CA PRO A 45 2.97 0.44 -16.11
C PRO A 45 3.26 1.53 -17.17
N ARG A 46 2.30 2.41 -17.41
CA ARG A 46 2.45 3.54 -18.32
C ARG A 46 1.49 4.68 -17.99
N ASP A 47 1.89 5.89 -18.34
CA ASP A 47 1.02 7.05 -18.17
C ASP A 47 -0.27 6.91 -18.97
N GLY A 48 -1.37 7.39 -18.37
CA GLY A 48 -2.70 7.33 -18.97
C GLY A 48 -3.31 5.92 -19.07
N ALA A 49 -2.72 4.89 -18.47
CA ALA A 49 -3.37 3.59 -18.36
C ALA A 49 -4.67 3.69 -17.53
N PRO A 50 -5.70 2.87 -17.84
CA PRO A 50 -6.94 2.83 -17.07
C PRO A 50 -6.68 2.64 -15.56
N MET A 51 -7.37 3.44 -14.75
CA MET A 51 -7.29 3.35 -13.30
C MET A 51 -8.15 2.19 -12.79
N ILE A 52 -7.57 1.35 -11.94
CA ILE A 52 -8.26 0.30 -11.18
C ILE A 52 -8.91 0.92 -9.94
N ALA A 53 -8.13 1.70 -9.19
CA ALA A 53 -8.52 2.39 -7.96
C ALA A 53 -7.48 3.49 -7.65
N PRO A 54 -7.75 4.41 -6.71
CA PRO A 54 -6.71 5.21 -6.07
C PRO A 54 -5.69 4.31 -5.36
N ALA A 55 -4.42 4.70 -5.37
CA ALA A 55 -3.38 4.03 -4.60
C ALA A 55 -3.62 4.24 -3.09
N LEU A 56 -3.31 3.23 -2.29
CA LEU A 56 -3.41 3.29 -0.83
C LEU A 56 -2.24 4.09 -0.25
N GLY A 57 -2.48 4.86 0.82
CA GLY A 57 -1.41 5.60 1.52
C GLY A 57 -0.31 4.70 2.06
N VAL A 58 -0.66 3.48 2.50
CA VAL A 58 0.25 2.38 2.76
C VAL A 58 -0.14 1.24 1.83
N LEU A 59 0.82 0.69 1.09
CA LEU A 59 0.54 -0.26 0.03
C LEU A 59 1.58 -1.37 0.00
N PRO A 60 1.18 -2.62 -0.27
CA PRO A 60 2.11 -3.71 -0.48
C PRO A 60 2.70 -3.59 -1.89
N VAL A 61 4.02 -3.65 -2.01
CA VAL A 61 4.71 -3.73 -3.29
C VAL A 61 5.35 -5.09 -3.41
N THR A 62 5.16 -5.75 -4.55
CA THR A 62 5.75 -7.07 -4.78
C THR A 62 7.27 -6.98 -4.86
N THR A 63 7.96 -7.94 -4.28
CA THR A 63 9.42 -8.06 -4.38
C THR A 63 9.86 -8.91 -5.57
N ASN A 64 8.91 -9.56 -6.25
CA ASN A 64 9.19 -10.54 -7.30
C ASN A 64 9.12 -9.94 -8.72
N VAL A 65 8.60 -8.73 -8.85
CA VAL A 65 8.52 -8.01 -10.12
C VAL A 65 9.39 -6.76 -10.01
N PRO A 66 10.42 -6.60 -10.86
CA PRO A 66 11.21 -5.39 -10.85
C PRO A 66 10.38 -4.18 -11.27
N GLU A 67 10.85 -3.00 -10.89
CA GLU A 67 10.29 -1.75 -11.41
C GLU A 67 10.28 -1.79 -12.95
N THR A 68 9.14 -1.46 -13.54
CA THR A 68 8.93 -1.50 -14.99
C THR A 68 8.42 -0.13 -15.43
N ASN A 69 9.13 0.51 -16.37
CA ASN A 69 8.79 1.83 -16.91
C ASN A 69 8.55 2.92 -15.84
N GLY A 70 9.22 2.87 -14.69
CA GLY A 70 8.99 3.83 -13.61
C GLY A 70 7.80 3.50 -12.71
N TYR A 71 7.27 2.27 -12.76
CA TYR A 71 6.16 1.79 -11.93
C TYR A 71 6.54 0.53 -11.16
N VAL A 72 5.98 0.42 -9.96
CA VAL A 72 6.05 -0.80 -9.15
C VAL A 72 4.69 -1.49 -9.15
N GLN A 73 4.70 -2.82 -9.05
CA GLN A 73 3.47 -3.58 -8.97
C GLN A 73 2.99 -3.68 -7.51
N SER A 74 1.71 -3.36 -7.30
CA SER A 74 1.03 -3.33 -6.01
C SER A 74 -0.37 -3.96 -6.12
N MET A 75 -1.23 -3.77 -5.13
CA MET A 75 -2.63 -4.20 -5.15
C MET A 75 -3.53 -3.31 -4.28
N ASN A 76 -4.84 -3.40 -4.50
CA ASN A 76 -5.85 -2.77 -3.65
C ASN A 76 -6.32 -3.69 -2.50
N LEU A 77 -7.29 -3.22 -1.71
CA LEU A 77 -7.84 -3.96 -0.56
C LEU A 77 -8.50 -5.30 -0.92
N ALA A 78 -8.87 -5.49 -2.19
CA ALA A 78 -9.47 -6.72 -2.72
C ALA A 78 -8.45 -7.63 -3.42
N PHE A 79 -7.15 -7.44 -3.18
CA PHE A 79 -6.04 -8.17 -3.83
C PHE A 79 -5.97 -8.03 -5.35
N LYS A 80 -6.66 -7.05 -5.95
CA LYS A 80 -6.52 -6.77 -7.38
C LYS A 80 -5.19 -6.06 -7.62
N THR A 81 -4.31 -6.71 -8.37
CA THR A 81 -2.98 -6.18 -8.68
C THR A 81 -3.03 -5.08 -9.74
N GLY A 82 -2.05 -4.20 -9.70
CA GLY A 82 -1.88 -3.10 -10.64
C GLY A 82 -0.55 -2.39 -10.45
N TRP A 83 -0.40 -1.25 -11.10
CA TRP A 83 0.87 -0.50 -11.17
C TRP A 83 0.72 0.88 -10.55
N VAL A 84 1.69 1.28 -9.72
CA VAL A 84 1.74 2.60 -9.07
C VAL A 84 3.04 3.29 -9.49
N PRO A 85 3.04 4.61 -9.78
CA PRO A 85 4.26 5.33 -10.12
C PRO A 85 5.32 5.22 -9.02
N ALA A 86 6.49 4.69 -9.35
CA ALA A 86 7.58 4.42 -8.41
C ALA A 86 8.08 5.70 -7.71
N LYS A 87 8.01 6.85 -8.42
CA LYS A 87 8.41 8.16 -7.89
C LYS A 87 7.65 8.62 -6.64
N TYR A 88 6.47 8.03 -6.37
CA TYR A 88 5.64 8.39 -5.22
C TYR A 88 5.67 7.35 -4.11
N VAL A 89 6.52 6.33 -4.19
CA VAL A 89 6.58 5.28 -3.17
C VAL A 89 7.95 5.21 -2.53
N LYS A 90 7.95 5.08 -1.20
CA LYS A 90 9.15 4.84 -0.40
C LYS A 90 8.95 3.69 0.56
N PRO A 91 10.04 3.02 1.01
CA PRO A 91 9.94 2.05 2.09
C PRO A 91 9.22 2.65 3.29
N TYR A 92 8.26 1.93 3.87
CA TYR A 92 7.43 2.44 4.96
C TYR A 92 8.26 3.01 6.12
N ALA A 93 9.31 2.30 6.54
CA ALA A 93 10.20 2.71 7.63
C ALA A 93 11.04 3.97 7.33
N LYS A 94 11.10 4.43 6.07
CA LYS A 94 11.74 5.71 5.70
C LYS A 94 10.79 6.89 5.86
N VAL A 95 9.50 6.66 5.64
CA VAL A 95 8.43 7.68 5.83
C VAL A 95 7.99 7.74 7.30
N HIS A 96 8.01 6.58 7.98
CA HIS A 96 7.68 6.45 9.39
C HIS A 96 8.86 5.82 10.17
N PRO A 97 9.90 6.60 10.50
CA PRO A 97 11.07 6.11 11.23
C PRO A 97 10.70 5.48 12.57
N GLY A 98 11.29 4.32 12.86
CA GLY A 98 11.01 3.56 14.10
C GLY A 98 9.73 2.74 14.06
N ASN A 99 9.00 2.72 12.92
CA ASN A 99 7.78 1.94 12.77
C ASN A 99 7.95 0.84 11.72
N THR A 100 7.21 -0.25 11.90
CA THR A 100 7.14 -1.36 10.95
C THR A 100 5.74 -1.51 10.39
N CYS A 101 5.67 -2.17 9.23
CA CYS A 101 4.42 -2.53 8.58
C CYS A 101 4.59 -3.87 7.87
N THR A 102 3.61 -4.75 8.02
CA THR A 102 3.53 -6.01 7.28
C THR A 102 2.14 -6.16 6.67
N PRO A 103 1.99 -6.44 5.35
CA PRO A 103 0.70 -6.70 4.75
C PRO A 103 0.19 -8.09 5.13
N TYR A 104 -1.12 -8.20 5.40
CA TYR A 104 -1.77 -9.43 5.83
C TYR A 104 -3.07 -9.68 5.05
N VAL A 105 -3.43 -10.96 4.91
CA VAL A 105 -4.80 -11.38 4.63
C VAL A 105 -5.55 -11.37 5.95
N MET A 106 -6.68 -10.68 5.97
CA MET A 106 -7.58 -10.57 7.13
C MET A 106 -8.65 -11.67 7.12
N ASP A 107 -9.39 -11.82 8.21
CA ASP A 107 -10.43 -12.87 8.36
C ASP A 107 -11.64 -12.68 7.44
N ASP A 108 -11.87 -11.48 6.91
CA ASP A 108 -12.84 -11.18 5.86
C ASP A 108 -12.30 -11.42 4.44
N GLY A 109 -11.07 -11.91 4.32
CA GLY A 109 -10.40 -12.19 3.05
C GLY A 109 -9.87 -10.94 2.33
N LYS A 110 -9.92 -9.75 2.96
CA LYS A 110 -9.33 -8.52 2.39
C LYS A 110 -7.89 -8.32 2.83
N LEU A 111 -7.20 -7.44 2.13
CA LEU A 111 -5.88 -6.97 2.52
C LEU A 111 -6.02 -6.05 3.75
N GLY A 112 -5.17 -6.27 4.74
CA GLY A 112 -4.92 -5.36 5.84
C GLY A 112 -3.43 -5.24 6.13
N PHE A 113 -3.10 -4.52 7.19
CA PHE A 113 -1.72 -4.25 7.59
C PHE A 113 -1.62 -4.37 9.11
N ILE A 114 -0.53 -5.00 9.57
CA ILE A 114 -0.12 -4.94 10.97
C ILE A 114 0.97 -3.88 11.07
N PHE A 115 0.75 -2.89 11.93
CA PHE A 115 1.72 -1.85 12.25
C PHE A 115 2.36 -2.12 13.61
N GLY A 116 3.65 -1.79 13.73
CA GLY A 116 4.41 -1.95 14.97
C GLY A 116 5.42 -0.84 15.18
N HIS A 117 6.10 -0.91 16.33
CA HIS A 117 7.17 -0.02 16.79
C HIS A 117 8.41 -0.84 17.14
#